data_AF-A0A8T5ZKB7-F1
#
_entry.id   AF-A0A8T5ZKB7-F1
#
_cell.length_a   1.000
_cell.length_b   1.000
_cell.length_c   1.000
_cell.angle_alpha   90.00
_cell.angle_beta   90.00
_cell.angle_gamma   90.00
#
_symmetry.space_group_name_H-M   'P 1'
#
loop_
_entity.id
_entity.type
_entity.pdbx_description
1 polymer ?
#
loop_
_entity_poly.entity_id
_entity_poly.type
_entity_poly.pdbx_seq_one_letter_code
_entity_poly.pdbx_strand_id
1 'polypeptide(L)'
;MNFPLIANIVVFVVLLFALAQTRHKQWSLAKKVLVGLVMGVVFGLALHTIYGSDSQVLKDSVQWFNIVGNGYVQLLQMIVMPLVFASILSAVARLHNASQLGKISFLTIGTLLFTTLIAALVGVLVTNLFGLTAEGLVQGGAETARLN
;
A
#
# COMPACT_ATOMS: atom_id res chain seq x y z
N MET A 1 28.90 -10.98 9.76
CA MET A 1 27.71 -10.93 8.88
C MET A 1 26.81 -12.10 9.27
N ASN A 2 25.55 -11.82 9.63
CA ASN A 2 24.62 -12.85 10.09
C ASN A 2 24.21 -13.74 8.90
N PHE A 3 24.62 -15.00 8.91
CA PHE A 3 24.21 -16.03 7.96
C PHE A 3 22.69 -16.03 7.64
N PRO A 4 21.77 -15.88 8.62
CA PRO A 4 20.33 -15.84 8.33
C PRO A 4 19.87 -14.57 7.59
N LEU A 5 20.55 -13.43 7.75
CA LEU A 5 20.25 -12.21 6.99
C LEU A 5 20.53 -12.40 5.50
N ILE A 6 21.69 -12.99 5.19
CA ILE A 6 22.09 -13.26 3.81
C ILE A 6 21.12 -14.26 3.17
N ALA A 7 20.72 -15.31 3.90
CA ALA A 7 19.73 -16.27 3.42
C ALA A 7 18.40 -15.60 3.05
N ASN A 8 17.86 -14.73 3.90
CA ASN A 8 16.60 -14.00 3.64
C ASN A 8 16.69 -13.09 2.41
N ILE A 9 17.81 -12.37 2.26
CA ILE A 9 18.04 -11.49 1.10
C ILE A 9 18.16 -12.33 -0.19
N VAL A 10 18.86 -13.46 -0.14
CA VAL A 10 18.97 -14.37 -1.29
C VAL A 10 17.60 -14.93 -1.68
N VAL A 11 16.79 -15.38 -0.72
CA VAL A 11 15.43 -15.88 -1.01
C VAL A 11 14.57 -14.78 -1.63
N PHE A 12 14.67 -13.55 -1.13
CA PHE A 12 13.95 -12.42 -1.70
C PHE A 12 14.39 -12.11 -3.14
N VAL A 13 15.70 -12.11 -3.41
CA VAL A 13 16.23 -11.91 -4.78
C VAL A 13 15.79 -13.04 -5.72
N VAL A 14 15.79 -14.29 -5.25
CA VAL A 14 15.28 -15.44 -6.02
C VAL A 14 13.78 -15.28 -6.31
N LEU A 15 12.98 -14.84 -5.33
CA LEU A 15 11.56 -14.55 -5.54
C LEU A 15 11.34 -13.44 -6.57
N LEU A 16 12.12 -12.36 -6.50
CA LEU A 16 12.08 -11.29 -7.49
C LEU A 16 12.47 -11.80 -8.89
N PHE A 17 13.47 -12.68 -8.99
CA PHE A 17 13.88 -13.26 -10.26
C PHE A 17 12.82 -14.21 -10.82
N ALA A 18 12.20 -15.04 -9.97
CA ALA A 18 11.08 -15.89 -10.36
C ALA A 18 9.90 -15.07 -10.88
N LEU A 19 9.56 -13.96 -10.21
CA LEU A 19 8.56 -13.01 -10.69
C LEU A 19 8.98 -12.29 -11.98
N ALA A 20 10.26 -11.96 -12.13
CA ALA A 20 10.80 -11.39 -13.36
C ALA A 20 10.73 -12.40 -14.52
N GLN A 21 10.89 -13.69 -14.26
CA GLN A 21 10.79 -14.73 -15.30
C GLN A 21 9.36 -14.92 -15.79
N THR A 22 8.35 -14.70 -14.94
CA THR A 22 6.94 -14.57 -15.38
C THR A 22 6.69 -13.40 -16.34
N ARG A 23 7.65 -12.47 -16.53
CA ARG A 23 7.58 -11.43 -17.58
C ARG A 23 7.55 -12.01 -18.98
N HIS A 24 8.25 -13.13 -19.23
CA HIS A 24 8.32 -13.79 -20.54
C HIS A 24 7.04 -14.54 -20.91
N LYS A 25 6.12 -14.76 -19.95
CA LYS A 25 4.81 -15.35 -20.23
C LYS A 25 3.83 -14.25 -20.65
N GLN A 26 3.01 -14.53 -21.67
CA GLN A 26 1.97 -13.67 -22.25
C GLN A 26 0.78 -13.37 -21.30
N TRP A 27 0.99 -13.42 -19.97
CA TRP A 27 -0.07 -13.19 -19.00
C TRP A 27 -0.44 -11.70 -18.90
N SER A 28 -1.73 -11.42 -18.67
CA SER A 28 -2.23 -10.08 -18.36
C SER A 28 -1.51 -9.49 -17.14
N LEU A 29 -1.24 -8.18 -17.18
CA LEU A 29 -0.58 -7.43 -16.12
C LEU A 29 -1.26 -7.62 -14.77
N ALA A 30 -2.60 -7.62 -14.74
CA ALA A 30 -3.38 -7.80 -13.51
C ALA A 30 -3.07 -9.15 -12.83
N LYS A 31 -2.95 -10.23 -13.61
CA LYS A 31 -2.61 -11.56 -13.07
C LYS A 31 -1.18 -11.59 -12.53
N LYS A 32 -0.25 -10.87 -13.16
CA LYS A 32 1.14 -10.76 -12.69
C LYS A 32 1.22 -10.02 -11.35
N VAL A 33 0.50 -8.90 -11.22
CA VAL A 33 0.43 -8.13 -9.96
C VAL A 33 -0.21 -8.96 -8.86
N LEU A 34 -1.30 -9.67 -9.15
CA LEU A 34 -1.98 -10.53 -8.18
C LEU A 34 -1.05 -11.65 -7.66
N VAL A 35 -0.34 -12.34 -8.56
CA VAL A 35 0.62 -13.40 -8.17
C VAL A 35 1.77 -12.82 -7.36
N GLY A 36 2.29 -11.65 -7.73
CA GLY A 36 3.32 -10.94 -6.96
C GLY A 36 2.85 -10.57 -5.55
N LEU A 37 1.62 -10.07 -5.42
CA LEU A 37 1.01 -9.76 -4.12
C LEU A 37 0.89 -11.01 -3.26
N VAL A 38 0.31 -12.09 -3.80
CA VAL A 38 0.12 -13.35 -3.06
C VAL A 38 1.46 -13.92 -2.61
N MET A 39 2.46 -14.00 -3.50
CA MET A 39 3.79 -14.47 -3.14
C MET A 39 4.47 -13.58 -2.09
N GLY A 40 4.34 -12.26 -2.22
CA GLY A 40 4.89 -11.31 -1.25
C GLY A 40 4.27 -11.44 0.14
N VAL A 41 2.95 -11.58 0.22
CA VAL A 41 2.23 -11.78 1.49
C VAL A 41 2.63 -13.10 2.13
N VAL A 42 2.66 -14.20 1.36
CA VAL A 42 3.09 -15.52 1.88
C VAL A 42 4.52 -15.48 2.40
N PHE A 43 5.44 -14.82 1.67
CA PHE A 43 6.82 -14.66 2.09
C PHE A 43 6.96 -13.81 3.37
N GLY A 44 6.25 -12.68 3.45
CA GLY A 44 6.24 -11.82 4.64
C GLY A 44 5.71 -12.55 5.88
N LEU A 45 4.64 -13.32 5.73
CA LEU A 45 4.09 -14.15 6.81
C LEU A 45 5.07 -15.26 7.23
N ALA A 46 5.71 -15.94 6.27
CA ALA A 46 6.71 -16.98 6.57
C ALA A 46 7.87 -16.40 7.39
N LEU A 47 8.41 -15.24 7.00
CA LEU A 47 9.46 -14.57 7.76
C LEU A 47 9.03 -14.19 9.17
N HIS A 48 7.80 -13.70 9.34
CA HIS A 48 7.24 -13.38 10.66
C HIS A 48 7.13 -14.63 11.55
N THR A 49 6.71 -15.77 10.99
CA THR A 49 6.59 -17.03 11.76
C THR A 49 7.92 -17.67 12.14
N ILE A 50 8.98 -17.49 11.33
CA ILE A 50 10.28 -18.13 11.56
C ILE A 50 11.14 -17.34 12.55
N TYR A 51 11.16 -16.01 12.45
CA TYR A 51 12.08 -15.17 13.22
C TYR A 51 11.44 -14.51 14.46
N GLY A 52 10.11 -14.40 14.51
CA GLY A 52 9.41 -13.64 15.54
C GLY A 52 9.64 -12.12 15.43
N SER A 53 8.76 -11.34 16.05
CA SER A 53 8.68 -9.87 15.91
C SER A 53 9.94 -9.11 16.36
N ASP A 54 10.76 -9.71 17.23
CA ASP A 54 11.86 -9.02 17.94
C ASP A 54 13.27 -9.32 17.41
N SER A 55 13.39 -10.12 16.34
CA SER A 55 14.71 -10.47 15.81
C SER A 55 15.36 -9.30 15.04
N GLN A 56 16.56 -8.91 15.45
CA GLN A 56 17.40 -7.92 14.74
C GLN A 56 17.63 -8.31 13.26
N VAL A 57 17.69 -9.61 12.96
CA VAL A 57 17.85 -10.13 11.60
C VAL A 57 16.66 -9.81 10.71
N LEU A 58 15.43 -9.81 11.27
CA LEU A 58 14.23 -9.47 10.53
C LEU A 58 14.21 -7.96 10.21
N LYS A 59 14.56 -7.11 11.18
CA LYS A 59 14.65 -5.65 10.99
C LYS A 59 15.64 -5.29 9.88
N ASP A 60 16.83 -5.88 9.92
CA ASP A 60 17.86 -5.68 8.89
C ASP A 60 17.40 -6.20 7.51
N SER A 61 16.72 -7.36 7.46
CA SER A 61 16.18 -7.93 6.22
C SER A 61 15.10 -7.03 5.61
N VAL A 62 14.19 -6.52 6.44
CA VAL A 62 13.10 -5.62 6.03
C VAL A 62 13.65 -4.31 5.47
N GLN A 63 14.73 -3.77 6.05
CA GLN A 63 15.38 -2.58 5.50
C GLN A 63 15.86 -2.80 4.05
N TRP A 64 16.42 -3.97 3.74
CA TRP A 64 16.80 -4.34 2.37
C TRP A 64 15.59 -4.49 1.44
N PHE A 65 14.52 -5.12 1.90
CA PHE A 65 13.29 -5.27 1.10
C PHE A 65 12.63 -3.92 0.81
N ASN A 66 12.69 -3.00 1.77
CA ASN A 66 12.17 -1.65 1.64
C ASN A 66 12.88 -0.84 0.56
N ILE A 67 14.14 -1.13 0.19
CA ILE A 67 14.80 -0.46 -0.93
C ILE A 67 14.01 -0.70 -2.23
N VAL A 68 13.55 -1.93 -2.47
CA VAL A 68 12.77 -2.28 -3.66
C VAL A 68 11.35 -1.70 -3.58
N GLY A 69 10.70 -1.82 -2.42
CA GLY A 69 9.34 -1.30 -2.21
C GLY A 69 9.27 0.22 -2.31
N ASN A 70 10.12 0.93 -1.56
CA ASN A 70 10.19 2.38 -1.60
C ASN A 70 10.67 2.89 -2.96
N GLY A 71 11.63 2.21 -3.60
CA GLY A 71 12.05 2.54 -4.95
C GLY A 71 10.88 2.52 -5.95
N TYR A 72 10.04 1.49 -5.89
CA TYR A 72 8.82 1.42 -6.72
C TYR A 72 7.87 2.60 -6.45
N VAL A 73 7.57 2.88 -5.18
CA VAL A 73 6.67 3.98 -4.79
C VAL A 73 7.23 5.34 -5.22
N GLN A 74 8.53 5.58 -5.03
CA GLN A 74 9.20 6.81 -5.45
C GLN A 74 9.17 7.01 -6.96
N LEU A 75 9.37 5.95 -7.74
CA LEU A 75 9.24 6.01 -9.20
C LEU A 75 7.80 6.33 -9.63
N LEU A 76 6.79 5.78 -8.96
CA LEU A 76 5.39 6.16 -9.19
C LEU A 76 5.14 7.63 -8.82
N GLN A 77 5.61 8.08 -7.65
CA GLN A 77 5.43 9.47 -7.20
C GLN A 77 6.06 10.48 -8.15
N MET A 78 7.23 10.16 -8.71
CA MET A 78 7.92 10.99 -9.72
C MET A 78 7.06 11.22 -10.97
N ILE A 79 6.29 10.22 -11.38
CA ILE A 79 5.41 10.30 -12.55
C ILE A 79 4.07 10.97 -12.20
N VAL A 80 3.52 10.68 -11.03
CA VAL A 80 2.17 11.14 -10.63
C VAL A 80 2.09 12.66 -10.57
N MET A 81 3.06 13.34 -9.95
CA MET A 81 3.01 14.81 -9.79
C MET A 81 2.91 15.57 -11.13
N PRO A 82 3.79 15.37 -12.12
CA PRO A 82 3.68 16.06 -13.41
C PRO A 82 2.46 15.60 -14.22
N LEU A 83 2.09 14.32 -14.15
CA LEU A 83 0.95 13.77 -14.89
C LEU A 83 -0.37 14.39 -14.41
N VAL A 84 -0.55 14.56 -13.10
CA VAL A 84 -1.75 15.19 -12.53
C VAL A 84 -1.90 16.63 -13.03
N PHE A 85 -0.81 17.41 -13.03
CA PHE A 85 -0.86 18.78 -13.56
C PHE A 85 -1.23 18.82 -15.04
N ALA A 86 -0.55 18.03 -15.88
CA ALA A 86 -0.85 17.96 -17.31
C ALA A 86 -2.27 17.47 -17.59
N SER A 87 -2.76 16.50 -16.82
CA SER A 87 -4.12 15.97 -16.92
C SER A 87 -5.18 17.02 -16.54
N ILE A 88 -4.98 17.79 -15.47
CA ILE A 88 -5.93 18.84 -15.06
C ILE A 88 -5.90 19.98 -16.07
N LEU A 89 -4.71 20.44 -16.48
CA LEU A 89 -4.58 21.53 -17.44
C LEU A 89 -5.25 21.19 -18.77
N SER A 90 -5.00 19.99 -19.30
CA SER A 90 -5.65 19.52 -20.54
C SER A 90 -7.16 19.34 -20.38
N ALA A 91 -7.64 18.87 -19.23
CA ALA A 91 -9.07 18.75 -18.95
C ALA A 91 -9.76 20.12 -18.92
N VAL A 92 -9.15 21.11 -18.26
CA VAL A 92 -9.68 22.47 -18.17
C VAL A 92 -9.63 23.18 -19.52
N ALA A 93 -8.53 23.04 -20.27
CA ALA A 93 -8.36 23.66 -21.59
C ALA A 93 -9.38 23.16 -22.63
N ARG A 94 -9.86 21.92 -22.48
CA ARG A 94 -10.92 21.35 -23.35
C ARG A 94 -12.32 21.81 -22.99
N LEU A 95 -12.49 22.53 -21.88
CA LEU A 95 -13.79 22.98 -21.41
C LEU A 95 -14.12 24.35 -22.00
N HIS A 96 -15.10 24.38 -22.90
CA HIS A 96 -15.49 25.61 -23.61
C HIS A 96 -16.28 26.61 -22.73
N ASN A 97 -17.02 26.10 -21.73
CA ASN A 97 -17.89 26.91 -20.87
C ASN A 97 -17.50 26.77 -19.39
N ALA A 98 -17.06 27.86 -18.76
CA ALA A 98 -16.68 27.87 -17.35
C ALA A 98 -17.83 27.45 -16.40
N SER A 99 -19.09 27.74 -16.76
CA SER A 99 -20.27 27.32 -15.99
C SER A 99 -20.42 25.78 -15.91
N GLN A 100 -19.98 25.05 -16.95
CA GLN A 100 -20.02 23.59 -16.94
C GLN A 100 -19.02 23.01 -15.93
N LEU A 101 -17.89 23.69 -15.68
CA LEU A 101 -16.91 23.27 -14.68
C LEU A 101 -17.53 23.27 -13.28
N GLY A 102 -18.23 24.35 -12.93
CA GLY A 102 -18.91 24.49 -11.64
C GLY A 102 -19.94 23.37 -11.41
N LYS A 103 -20.74 23.04 -12.43
CA LYS A 103 -21.73 21.95 -12.35
C LYS A 103 -21.07 20.58 -12.20
N ILE A 104 -20.01 20.29 -12.97
CA ILE A 104 -19.28 19.03 -12.88
C ILE A 104 -18.62 18.89 -11.50
N SER A 105 -17.98 19.94 -11.01
CA SER A 105 -17.35 19.96 -9.68
C SER A 105 -18.37 19.75 -8.57
N PHE A 106 -19.53 20.44 -8.65
CA PHE A 106 -20.59 20.28 -7.65
C PHE A 106 -21.15 18.85 -7.64
N LEU A 107 -21.45 18.26 -8.81
CA LEU A 107 -21.91 16.87 -8.91
C LEU A 107 -20.85 15.88 -8.41
N THR A 108 -19.57 16.11 -8.73
CA THR A 108 -18.46 15.25 -8.30
C THR A 108 -18.29 15.32 -6.79
N ILE A 109 -18.21 16.51 -6.21
CA ILE A 109 -18.08 16.71 -4.75
C ILE A 109 -19.30 16.11 -4.05
N GLY A 110 -20.51 16.37 -4.52
CA GLY A 110 -21.73 15.79 -3.95
C GLY A 110 -21.70 14.26 -3.97
N THR A 111 -21.28 13.64 -5.08
CA THR A 111 -21.16 12.18 -5.21
C THR A 111 -20.07 11.62 -4.29
N LEU A 112 -18.91 12.27 -4.21
CA LEU A 112 -17.81 11.86 -3.33
C LEU A 112 -18.18 11.96 -1.85
N LEU A 113 -18.84 13.05 -1.44
CA LEU A 113 -19.33 13.20 -0.07
C LEU A 113 -20.40 12.17 0.26
N PHE A 114 -21.32 11.90 -0.67
CA PHE A 114 -22.37 10.91 -0.48
C PHE A 114 -21.81 9.48 -0.35
N THR A 115 -20.89 9.10 -1.23
CA THR A 115 -20.21 7.78 -1.15
C THR A 115 -19.32 7.66 0.09
N THR A 116 -18.67 8.74 0.51
CA THR A 116 -17.91 8.80 1.77
C THR A 116 -18.82 8.65 2.99
N LEU A 117 -20.00 9.27 2.98
CA LEU A 117 -21.01 9.12 4.03
C LEU A 117 -21.47 7.66 4.14
N ILE A 118 -21.77 7.01 3.02
CA ILE A 118 -22.12 5.57 3.02
C ILE A 118 -20.95 4.72 3.55
N ALA A 119 -19.73 4.97 3.09
CA ALA A 119 -18.54 4.24 3.56
C ALA A 119 -18.32 4.42 5.07
N ALA A 120 -18.51 5.63 5.60
CA ALA A 120 -18.42 5.92 7.03
C ALA A 120 -19.52 5.21 7.84
N LEU A 121 -20.76 5.20 7.34
CA LEU A 121 -21.86 4.47 7.98
C LEU A 121 -21.60 2.97 8.04
N VAL A 122 -21.11 2.38 6.94
CA VAL A 122 -20.69 0.97 6.91
C VAL A 122 -19.55 0.72 7.91
N GLY A 123 -18.56 1.61 7.97
CA GLY A 123 -17.45 1.54 8.93
C GLY A 123 -17.95 1.53 10.37
N VAL A 124 -18.83 2.46 10.74
CA VAL A 124 -19.43 2.55 12.09
C VAL A 124 -20.28 1.31 12.39
N LEU A 125 -21.06 0.83 11.42
CA LEU A 125 -21.89 -0.37 11.61
C LEU A 125 -21.02 -1.60 11.88
N VAL A 126 -19.94 -1.78 11.10
CA VAL A 126 -18.98 -2.87 11.29
C VAL A 126 -18.28 -2.75 12.66
N THR A 127 -17.83 -1.56 13.06
CA THR A 127 -17.17 -1.41 14.37
C THR A 127 -18.10 -1.71 15.54
N ASN A 128 -19.37 -1.31 15.45
CA ASN A 128 -20.36 -1.61 16.49
C ASN A 128 -20.75 -3.10 16.51
N LEU A 129 -20.97 -3.73 15.34
CA LEU A 129 -21.34 -5.16 15.27
C LEU A 129 -20.24 -6.08 15.78
N PHE A 130 -18.98 -5.79 15.46
CA PHE A 130 -17.83 -6.59 15.89
C PHE A 130 -17.26 -6.14 17.24
N GLY A 131 -17.87 -5.15 17.90
CA GLY A 131 -17.40 -4.62 19.19
C GLY A 131 -15.97 -4.11 19.15
N LEU A 132 -15.54 -3.54 18.01
CA LEU A 132 -14.18 -3.05 17.83
C LEU A 132 -14.00 -1.75 18.63
N THR A 133 -13.44 -1.84 19.83
CA THR A 133 -13.11 -0.68 20.66
C THR A 133 -11.64 -0.26 20.48
N ALA A 134 -11.39 1.04 20.58
CA ALA A 134 -10.03 1.60 20.49
C ALA A 134 -9.25 1.50 21.81
N GLU A 135 -9.84 0.93 22.87
CA GLU A 135 -9.26 0.89 24.22
C GLU A 135 -7.92 0.14 24.26
N GLY A 136 -7.75 -0.91 23.46
CA GLY A 136 -6.48 -1.65 23.34
C GLY A 136 -5.35 -0.84 22.69
N LEU A 137 -5.67 0.14 21.83
CA LEU A 137 -4.66 1.00 21.19
C LEU A 137 -4.16 2.09 22.15
N VAL A 138 -5.02 2.56 23.05
CA VAL A 138 -4.66 3.54 24.09
C VAL A 138 -3.81 2.91 25.19
N GLN A 139 -4.06 1.64 25.52
CA GLN A 139 -3.25 0.88 26.48
C GLN A 139 -1.82 0.67 25.98
N GLY A 140 -1.61 0.35 24.68
CA GLY A 140 -0.27 0.23 24.11
C GLY A 140 0.56 1.51 24.21
N GLY A 141 -0.06 2.68 23.98
CA GLY A 141 0.60 3.98 24.16
C GLY A 141 0.95 4.28 25.62
N ALA A 142 0.02 4.01 26.54
CA ALA A 142 0.24 4.19 27.98
C ALA A 142 1.29 3.22 28.54
N GLU A 143 1.40 2.01 28.00
CA GLU A 143 2.42 1.02 28.38
C GLU A 143 3.81 1.45 27.89
N THR A 144 3.95 1.92 26.64
CA THR A 144 5.23 2.48 26.16
C THR A 144 5.68 3.74 26.90
N ALA A 145 4.75 4.54 27.42
CA ALA A 145 5.06 5.71 28.23
C ALA A 145 5.48 5.38 29.68
N ARG A 146 5.13 4.19 30.18
CA ARG A 146 5.60 3.68 31.48
C ARG A 146 6.95 2.97 31.42
N LEU A 147 7.36 2.54 30.22
CA LEU A 147 8.62 1.84 29.97
C LEU A 147 9.79 2.76 29.59
N ASN A 148 9.52 4.06 29.35
CA ASN A 148 10.53 5.13 29.23
C ASN A 148 10.61 5.92 30.54
#